data_AF-A0AB74CMH9-F1
#
_entry.id   AF-A0AB74CMH9-F1
#
_cell.length_a   1.000
_cell.length_b   1.000
_cell.length_c   1.000
_cell.angle_alpha   90.00
_cell.angle_beta   90.00
_cell.angle_gamma   90.00
#
_symmetry.space_group_name_H-M   'P 1'
#
loop_
_entity.id
_entity.type
_entity.pdbx_description
1 polymer ?
#
loop_
_entity_poly.entity_id
_entity_poly.type
_entity_poly.pdbx_seq_one_letter_code
_entity_poly.pdbx_strand_id
1 'polypeptide(L)'
;MAAALVAGKEKIYVEQFHDRFAYNHSVFGNDVIDYYTSQYAMPGALRCASYVYSAFEMDAAQNRAWISGRAKVRKQNLILTGAKHALAVGAESMASEVFENVEARYVADSGHYIAEENPEDFVA
;
A
#
# COMPACT_ATOMS: atom_id res chain seq x y z
N MET A 1 18.78 -13.28 -1.26
CA MET A 1 17.46 -12.71 -0.89
C MET A 1 17.47 -11.22 -1.19
N ALA A 2 16.39 -10.64 -1.72
CA ALA A 2 16.32 -9.23 -2.14
C ALA A 2 16.77 -8.26 -1.02
N ALA A 3 16.44 -8.55 0.24
CA ALA A 3 16.90 -7.78 1.41
C ALA A 3 18.43 -7.57 1.46
N ALA A 4 19.24 -8.50 0.97
CA ALA A 4 20.70 -8.37 0.98
C ALA A 4 21.22 -7.27 0.05
N LEU A 5 20.46 -6.88 -0.98
CA LEU A 5 20.83 -5.82 -1.92
C LEU A 5 20.73 -4.42 -1.30
N VAL A 6 19.88 -4.28 -0.27
CA VAL A 6 19.52 -3.00 0.35
C VAL A 6 19.96 -2.91 1.81
N ALA A 7 20.60 -3.96 2.35
CA ALA A 7 21.20 -3.95 3.67
C ALA A 7 22.30 -2.87 3.77
N GLY A 8 22.23 -2.02 4.79
CA GLY A 8 23.09 -0.85 4.96
C GLY A 8 22.77 0.31 4.01
N LYS A 9 21.67 0.21 3.24
CA LYS A 9 21.16 1.23 2.30
C LYS A 9 19.67 1.49 2.54
N GLU A 10 19.22 1.32 3.77
CA GLU A 10 17.82 1.41 4.17
C GLU A 10 17.21 2.76 3.81
N LYS A 11 17.97 3.85 4.00
CA LYS A 11 17.50 5.20 3.69
C LYS A 11 17.16 5.37 2.21
N ILE A 12 18.09 5.01 1.33
CA ILE A 12 17.88 5.06 -0.12
C ILE A 12 16.71 4.16 -0.53
N TYR A 13 16.60 2.98 0.09
CA TYR A 13 15.47 2.08 -0.15
C TYR A 13 14.15 2.76 0.21
N VAL A 14 14.01 3.30 1.42
CA VAL A 14 12.78 3.97 1.89
C VAL A 14 12.46 5.21 1.05
N GLU A 15 13.43 6.10 0.85
CA GLU A 15 13.28 7.32 0.03
C GLU A 15 12.74 6.99 -1.36
N GLN A 16 13.27 5.97 -2.02
CA GLN A 16 12.84 5.59 -3.36
C GLN A 16 11.35 5.21 -3.43
N PHE A 17 10.78 4.59 -2.39
CA PHE A 17 9.34 4.29 -2.37
C PHE A 17 8.52 5.57 -2.27
N HIS A 18 8.84 6.47 -1.33
CA HIS A 18 8.13 7.73 -1.18
C HIS A 18 8.25 8.60 -2.44
N ASP A 19 9.45 8.71 -3.02
CA ASP A 19 9.70 9.43 -4.28
C ASP A 19 8.91 8.88 -5.46
N ARG A 20 8.62 7.58 -5.48
CA ARG A 20 7.92 6.94 -6.59
C ARG A 20 6.40 6.96 -6.42
N PHE A 21 5.92 6.87 -5.19
CA PHE A 21 4.52 6.54 -4.91
C PHE A 21 3.73 7.66 -4.24
N ALA A 22 4.39 8.65 -3.62
CA ALA A 22 3.72 9.84 -3.14
C ALA A 22 3.33 10.76 -4.31
N TYR A 23 2.23 11.49 -4.14
CA TYR A 23 1.89 12.64 -4.97
C TYR A 23 2.28 13.94 -4.25
N ASN A 24 1.91 14.07 -2.97
CA ASN A 24 2.30 15.18 -2.13
C ASN A 24 3.65 14.88 -1.43
N HIS A 25 4.76 15.19 -2.09
CA HIS A 25 6.09 14.97 -1.52
C HIS A 25 6.42 15.89 -0.34
N SER A 26 5.69 17.00 -0.17
CA SER A 26 6.02 18.00 0.86
C SER A 26 5.85 17.48 2.29
N VAL A 27 5.07 16.41 2.48
CA VAL A 27 4.82 15.79 3.79
C VAL A 27 5.92 14.81 4.19
N PHE A 28 6.81 14.42 3.27
CA PHE A 28 7.90 13.47 3.50
C PHE A 28 9.23 14.21 3.67
N GLY A 29 9.31 15.03 4.71
CA GLY A 29 10.55 15.68 5.14
C GLY A 29 11.62 14.68 5.60
N ASN A 30 12.85 15.16 5.75
CA ASN A 30 13.99 14.31 6.19
C ASN A 30 13.72 13.61 7.52
N ASP A 31 13.02 14.26 8.45
CA ASP A 31 12.63 13.69 9.74
C ASP A 31 11.68 12.50 9.60
N VAL A 32 10.71 12.58 8.69
CA VAL A 32 9.78 11.49 8.38
C VAL A 32 10.52 10.32 7.73
N ILE A 33 11.37 10.61 6.74
CA ILE A 33 12.19 9.60 6.06
C ILE A 33 13.15 8.92 7.04
N ASP A 34 13.81 9.68 7.90
CA ASP A 34 14.74 9.14 8.91
C ASP A 34 13.99 8.26 9.92
N TYR A 35 12.77 8.64 10.30
CA TYR A 35 11.91 7.82 11.13
C TYR A 35 11.61 6.47 10.47
N TYR A 36 11.06 6.42 9.24
CA TYR A 36 10.77 5.15 8.57
C TYR A 36 12.04 4.35 8.28
N THR A 37 13.14 5.00 7.93
CA THR A 37 14.46 4.37 7.77
C THR A 37 14.88 3.63 9.03
N SER A 38 14.72 4.25 10.21
CA SER A 38 15.05 3.60 11.48
C SER A 38 14.22 2.34 11.73
N GLN A 39 12.95 2.31 11.27
CA GLN A 39 12.09 1.14 11.39
C GLN A 39 12.53 0.01 10.45
N TYR A 40 12.91 0.34 9.21
CA TYR A 40 13.42 -0.63 8.24
C TYR A 40 14.84 -1.14 8.57
N ALA A 41 15.63 -0.36 9.31
CA ALA A 41 16.96 -0.74 9.78
C ALA A 41 16.94 -1.70 10.99
N MET A 42 15.78 -1.93 11.63
CA MET A 42 15.68 -2.89 12.72
C MET A 42 16.07 -4.31 12.26
N PRO A 43 16.74 -5.12 13.11
CA PRO A 43 17.15 -6.46 12.76
C PRO A 43 15.99 -7.31 12.22
N GLY A 44 16.11 -7.71 10.95
CA GLY A 44 15.13 -8.55 10.28
C GLY A 44 13.95 -7.81 9.61
N ALA A 45 13.81 -6.49 9.78
CA ALA A 45 12.69 -5.74 9.20
C ALA A 45 12.68 -5.81 7.65
N LEU A 46 13.80 -5.50 6.99
CA LEU A 46 13.94 -5.65 5.53
C LEU A 46 13.69 -7.09 5.04
N ARG A 47 14.09 -8.09 5.83
CA ARG A 47 13.83 -9.50 5.51
C ARG A 47 12.33 -9.80 5.55
N CYS A 48 11.64 -9.36 6.60
CA CYS A 48 10.18 -9.51 6.71
C CYS A 48 9.46 -8.79 5.57
N ALA A 49 9.83 -7.54 5.26
CA ALA A 49 9.27 -6.79 4.15
C ALA A 49 9.45 -7.53 2.80
N SER A 50 10.63 -8.11 2.56
CA SER A 50 10.90 -8.90 1.35
C SER A 50 10.10 -10.21 1.27
N TYR A 51 9.73 -10.81 2.41
CA TYR A 51 8.97 -12.06 2.42
C TYR A 51 7.52 -11.90 2.00
N VAL A 52 6.90 -10.75 2.26
CA VAL A 52 5.55 -10.44 1.76
C VAL A 52 5.53 -10.56 0.23
N TYR A 53 6.51 -9.97 -0.46
CA TYR A 53 6.62 -10.09 -1.92
C TYR A 53 7.00 -11.49 -2.40
N SER A 54 7.75 -12.24 -1.58
CA SER A 54 8.13 -13.62 -1.91
C SER A 54 6.90 -14.56 -1.88
N ALA A 55 5.87 -14.21 -1.12
CA ALA A 55 4.61 -14.95 -1.02
C ALA A 55 3.56 -14.52 -2.07
N PHE A 56 3.83 -13.50 -2.89
CA PHE A 56 2.83 -12.86 -3.74
C PHE A 56 2.06 -13.82 -4.67
N GLU A 57 2.77 -14.73 -5.35
CA GLU A 57 2.12 -15.73 -6.22
C GLU A 57 1.30 -16.77 -5.45
N MET A 58 1.75 -17.10 -4.22
CA MET A 58 1.01 -17.99 -3.33
C MET A 58 -0.28 -17.33 -2.86
N ASP A 59 -0.22 -16.07 -2.42
CA ASP A 59 -1.38 -15.27 -2.01
C ASP A 59 -2.37 -15.15 -3.17
N ALA A 60 -1.88 -14.90 -4.39
CA ALA A 60 -2.72 -14.82 -5.57
C ALA A 60 -3.46 -16.14 -5.86
N ALA A 61 -2.77 -17.28 -5.75
CA ALA A 61 -3.39 -18.60 -5.93
C ALA A 61 -4.43 -18.89 -4.83
N GLN A 62 -4.11 -18.58 -3.58
CA GLN A 62 -5.00 -18.77 -2.44
C GLN A 62 -6.24 -17.88 -2.53
N ASN A 63 -6.09 -16.61 -2.87
CA ASN A 63 -7.20 -15.67 -3.04
C ASN A 63 -8.14 -16.12 -4.16
N ARG A 64 -7.60 -16.53 -5.32
CA ARG A 64 -8.43 -17.08 -6.41
C ARG A 64 -9.21 -18.33 -5.99
N ALA A 65 -8.56 -19.26 -5.28
CA ALA A 65 -9.22 -20.47 -4.77
C ALA A 65 -10.29 -20.15 -3.72
N TRP A 66 -10.05 -19.14 -2.88
CA TRP A 66 -11.01 -18.68 -1.87
C TRP A 66 -12.25 -18.04 -2.51
N ILE A 67 -12.06 -17.21 -3.54
CA ILE A 67 -13.14 -16.53 -4.26
C ILE A 67 -13.97 -17.53 -5.10
N SER A 68 -13.34 -18.45 -5.82
CA SER A 68 -14.03 -19.33 -6.77
C SER A 68 -15.05 -20.27 -6.13
N GLY A 69 -14.88 -20.61 -4.85
CA GLY A 69 -15.77 -21.50 -4.11
C GLY A 69 -16.82 -20.79 -3.26
N ARG A 70 -16.92 -19.45 -3.32
CA ARG A 70 -17.72 -18.67 -2.37
C ARG A 70 -18.59 -17.62 -3.06
N ALA A 71 -19.73 -17.32 -2.44
CA ALA A 71 -20.47 -16.11 -2.77
C ALA A 71 -19.69 -14.88 -2.29
N LYS A 72 -19.88 -13.73 -2.97
CA LYS A 72 -19.31 -12.45 -2.57
C LYS A 72 -19.72 -12.07 -1.15
N VAL A 73 -18.87 -11.28 -0.49
CA VAL A 73 -19.12 -10.80 0.87
C VAL A 73 -20.19 -9.72 0.85
N ARG A 74 -21.27 -9.91 1.63
CA ARG A 74 -22.44 -9.00 1.65
C ARG A 74 -22.28 -7.76 2.52
N LYS A 75 -21.28 -7.76 3.41
CA LYS A 75 -21.02 -6.60 4.28
C LYS A 75 -20.63 -5.40 3.43
N GLN A 76 -21.00 -4.20 3.89
CA GLN A 76 -20.55 -2.97 3.25
C GLN A 76 -19.02 -2.93 3.24
N ASN A 77 -18.47 -2.56 2.10
CA ASN A 77 -17.05 -2.37 1.90
C ASN A 77 -16.83 -0.94 1.39
N LEU A 78 -15.94 -0.22 2.07
CA LEU A 78 -15.39 1.04 1.57
C LEU A 78 -13.98 0.75 1.05
N ILE A 79 -13.74 1.03 -0.22
CA ILE A 79 -12.39 1.09 -0.78
C ILE A 79 -11.96 2.55 -0.84
N LEU A 80 -10.89 2.88 -0.14
CA LEU A 80 -10.33 4.22 -0.06
C LEU A 80 -8.96 4.23 -0.74
N THR A 81 -8.74 5.16 -1.67
CA THR A 81 -7.48 5.26 -2.42
C THR A 81 -7.18 6.70 -2.77
N GLY A 82 -5.92 7.05 -3.04
CA GLY A 82 -5.57 8.40 -3.46
C GLY A 82 -6.07 8.67 -4.87
N ALA A 83 -6.67 9.85 -5.09
CA ALA A 83 -7.19 10.25 -6.40
C ALA A 83 -6.12 10.33 -7.49
N LYS A 84 -4.83 10.42 -7.11
CA LYS A 84 -3.67 10.46 -8.01
C LYS A 84 -2.90 9.13 -8.07
N HIS A 85 -3.37 8.11 -7.37
CA HIS A 85 -2.72 6.79 -7.35
C HIS A 85 -2.95 6.03 -8.67
N ALA A 86 -1.93 5.29 -9.12
CA ALA A 86 -1.97 4.55 -10.39
C ALA A 86 -3.11 3.51 -10.47
N LEU A 87 -3.56 2.98 -9.33
CA LEU A 87 -4.64 1.99 -9.26
C LEU A 87 -6.02 2.58 -8.96
N ALA A 88 -6.17 3.91 -8.88
CA ALA A 88 -7.44 4.56 -8.56
C ALA A 88 -8.56 4.15 -9.54
N VAL A 89 -8.24 4.08 -10.84
CA VAL A 89 -9.19 3.70 -11.90
C VAL A 89 -9.74 2.28 -11.72
N GLY A 90 -8.97 1.38 -11.11
CA GLY A 90 -9.35 -0.03 -10.91
C GLY A 90 -9.81 -0.37 -9.49
N ALA A 91 -9.79 0.58 -8.54
CA ALA A 91 -10.01 0.29 -7.13
C ALA A 91 -11.39 -0.32 -6.86
N GLU A 92 -12.45 0.30 -7.38
CA GLU A 92 -13.83 -0.18 -7.21
C GLU A 92 -14.04 -1.53 -7.90
N SER A 93 -13.50 -1.73 -9.11
CA SER A 93 -13.66 -3.00 -9.84
C SER A 93 -12.96 -4.14 -9.11
N MET A 94 -11.75 -3.90 -8.58
CA MET A 94 -11.02 -4.91 -7.79
C MET A 94 -11.79 -5.29 -6.53
N ALA A 95 -12.30 -4.31 -5.78
CA ALA A 95 -13.11 -4.60 -4.58
C ALA A 95 -14.41 -5.35 -4.94
N SER A 96 -15.01 -5.02 -6.08
CA SER A 96 -16.23 -5.64 -6.57
C SER A 96 -16.05 -7.12 -6.96
N GLU A 97 -14.82 -7.61 -7.15
CA GLU A 97 -14.57 -9.05 -7.33
C GLU A 97 -14.89 -9.85 -6.05
N VAL A 98 -14.78 -9.21 -4.88
CA VAL A 98 -14.88 -9.85 -3.56
C VAL A 98 -16.17 -9.49 -2.82
N PHE A 99 -16.66 -8.25 -2.96
CA PHE A 99 -17.79 -7.71 -2.20
C PHE A 99 -19.01 -7.43 -3.08
N GLU A 100 -20.22 -7.59 -2.52
CA GLU A 100 -21.47 -7.23 -3.19
C GLU A 100 -21.76 -5.71 -3.12
N ASN A 101 -21.43 -5.08 -1.99
CA ASN A 101 -21.78 -3.70 -1.68
C ASN A 101 -20.50 -2.86 -1.50
N VAL A 102 -19.95 -2.39 -2.61
CA VAL A 102 -18.73 -1.57 -2.65
C VAL A 102 -19.10 -0.10 -2.76
N GLU A 103 -18.47 0.71 -1.92
CA GLU A 103 -18.38 2.14 -2.07
C GLU A 103 -16.91 2.49 -2.33
N ALA A 104 -16.65 3.29 -3.36
CA ALA A 104 -15.33 3.85 -3.60
C ALA A 104 -15.26 5.31 -3.14
N ARG A 105 -14.16 5.66 -2.48
CA ARG A 105 -13.79 7.04 -2.14
C ARG A 105 -12.35 7.31 -2.55
N TYR A 106 -12.12 8.54 -2.98
CA TYR A 106 -10.86 8.98 -3.56
C TYR A 106 -10.36 10.19 -2.80
N VAL A 107 -9.27 10.03 -2.06
CA VAL A 107 -8.67 11.12 -1.27
C VAL A 107 -8.01 12.09 -2.23
N ALA A 108 -8.46 13.35 -2.22
CA ALA A 108 -7.97 14.40 -3.08
C ALA A 108 -6.48 14.66 -2.85
N ASP A 109 -5.79 15.06 -3.93
CA ASP A 109 -4.37 15.43 -3.91
C ASP A 109 -3.45 14.43 -3.18
N SER A 110 -3.77 13.14 -3.31
CA SER A 110 -3.05 12.05 -2.66
C SER A 110 -2.71 10.92 -3.63
N GLY A 111 -1.52 10.36 -3.46
CA GLY A 111 -1.01 9.17 -4.12
C GLY A 111 -1.24 7.92 -3.27
N HIS A 112 -0.16 7.23 -2.94
CA HIS A 112 -0.20 5.96 -2.21
C HIS A 112 -0.43 6.13 -0.70
N TYR A 113 0.13 7.19 -0.10
CA TYR A 113 0.20 7.38 1.34
C TYR A 113 -0.89 8.33 1.82
N ILE A 114 -2.15 7.97 1.59
CA ILE A 114 -3.31 8.86 1.74
C ILE A 114 -3.47 9.50 3.12
N ALA A 115 -3.04 8.80 4.19
CA ALA A 115 -3.13 9.32 5.55
C ALA A 115 -2.10 10.42 5.81
N GLU A 116 -0.89 10.28 5.25
CA GLU A 116 0.17 11.28 5.34
C GLU A 116 -0.03 12.43 4.34
N GLU A 117 -0.49 12.12 3.12
CA GLU A 117 -0.58 13.10 2.03
C GLU A 117 -1.75 14.08 2.15
N ASN A 118 -2.91 13.62 2.67
CA ASN A 118 -4.07 14.46 2.94
C ASN A 118 -4.89 13.88 4.12
N PRO A 119 -4.45 14.09 5.37
CA PRO A 119 -5.09 13.53 6.55
C PRO A 119 -6.53 14.04 6.76
N GLU A 120 -6.85 15.26 6.32
CA GLU A 120 -8.18 15.85 6.51
C GLU A 120 -9.24 15.15 5.66
N ASP A 121 -8.95 14.92 4.37
CA ASP A 121 -9.86 14.21 3.47
C ASP A 121 -9.83 12.68 3.69
N PHE A 122 -8.73 12.14 4.25
CA PHE A 122 -8.64 10.74 4.66
C PHE A 122 -9.63 10.37 5.79
N VAL A 123 -9.93 11.31 6.70
CA VAL A 123 -10.81 11.05 7.86
C VAL A 123 -12.25 11.54 7.67
N ALA A 124 -12.56 12.19 6.55
CA ALA A 124 -13.87 12.78 6.25
C ALA A 124 -14.94 11.72 5.95
#